data_AF-A0A7K7JB40-F1
#
_entry.id   AF-A0A7K7JB40-F1
#
_cell.length_a   1.000
_cell.length_b   1.000
_cell.length_c   1.000
_cell.angle_alpha   90.00
_cell.angle_beta   90.00
_cell.angle_gamma   90.00
#
_symmetry.space_group_name_H-M   'P 1'
#
loop_
_entity.id
_entity.type
_entity.pdbx_description
1 polymer ?
#
loop_
_entity_poly.entity_id
_entity_poly.type
_entity_poly.pdbx_seq_one_letter_code
_entity_poly.pdbx_strand_id
1 'polypeptide(L)'
;MSLNLEQYVSEFSAQNINGEHLLQLDGSKLKALGMTSSQDRAIIKRKLKEMKASLEKARKAQEKMEKQREKLRRKEQEQLQRRSKKTDKCLSDATEGTNEQ
;
A
#
# COMPACT_ATOMS: atom_id res chain seq x y z
N MET A 1 7.92 -6.02 26.05
CA MET A 1 8.80 -7.20 26.18
C MET A 1 9.94 -7.05 25.20
N SER A 2 11.16 -6.83 25.68
CA SER A 2 12.35 -6.92 24.85
C SER A 2 12.53 -8.37 24.41
N LEU A 3 12.83 -8.59 23.13
CA LEU A 3 12.87 -9.93 22.56
C LEU A 3 14.22 -10.64 22.75
N ASN A 4 15.22 -9.97 23.34
CA ASN A 4 16.60 -10.46 23.50
C ASN A 4 17.22 -11.00 22.19
N LEU A 5 16.87 -10.38 21.06
CA LEU A 5 17.39 -10.76 19.73
C LEU A 5 18.47 -9.80 19.22
N GLU A 6 18.82 -8.77 19.99
CA GLU A 6 19.76 -7.71 19.57
C GLU A 6 21.16 -8.26 19.28
N GLN A 7 21.56 -9.32 20.00
CA GLN A 7 22.83 -10.01 19.76
C GLN A 7 22.98 -10.56 18.33
N TYR A 8 21.86 -10.88 17.65
CA TYR A 8 21.87 -11.40 16.28
C TYR A 8 21.89 -10.31 15.20
N VAL A 9 21.80 -9.03 15.57
CA VAL A 9 21.79 -7.92 14.62
C VAL A 9 23.11 -7.86 13.83
N SER A 10 24.23 -8.18 14.49
CA SER A 10 25.55 -8.26 13.87
C SER A 10 25.60 -9.36 12.82
N GLU A 11 25.15 -10.58 13.11
CA GLU A 11 25.11 -11.68 12.14
C GLU A 11 24.19 -11.38 10.96
N PHE A 12 23.03 -10.78 11.21
CA PHE A 12 22.11 -10.41 10.14
C PHE A 12 22.73 -9.38 9.20
N SER A 13 23.46 -8.41 9.75
CA SER A 13 24.15 -7.38 8.97
C SER A 13 25.34 -7.97 8.19
N ALA A 14 26.16 -8.82 8.83
CA ALA A 14 27.28 -9.51 8.20
C ALA A 14 26.82 -10.41 7.03
N GLN A 15 25.64 -11.01 7.17
CA GLN A 15 25.04 -11.89 6.17
C GLN A 15 24.16 -11.14 5.16
N ASN A 16 24.20 -9.80 5.17
CA ASN A 16 23.45 -8.92 4.28
C ASN A 16 21.95 -9.27 4.23
N ILE A 17 21.37 -9.57 5.39
CA ILE A 17 19.94 -9.84 5.52
C ILE A 17 19.19 -8.50 5.46
N ASN A 18 18.72 -8.16 4.27
CA ASN A 18 17.86 -7.01 4.02
C ASN A 18 16.39 -7.35 4.31
N GLY A 19 15.48 -6.37 4.15
CA GLY A 19 14.05 -6.57 4.42
C GLY A 19 13.41 -7.69 3.60
N GLU A 20 13.85 -7.91 2.36
CA GLU A 20 13.34 -8.98 1.51
C GLU A 20 13.87 -10.36 1.96
N HIS A 21 15.17 -10.47 2.18
CA HIS A 21 15.82 -11.68 2.68
C HIS A 21 15.31 -12.05 4.07
N LEU A 22 15.04 -11.06 4.92
CA LEU A 22 14.44 -11.23 6.24
C LEU A 22 13.10 -11.97 6.12
N LEU A 23 12.23 -11.52 5.22
CA LEU A 23 10.95 -12.17 4.94
C LEU A 23 11.13 -13.59 4.35
N GLN A 24 12.26 -13.88 3.70
CA GLN A 24 12.56 -15.19 3.13
C GLN A 24 13.38 -16.11 4.05
N LEU A 25 13.60 -15.73 5.32
CA LEU A 25 14.29 -16.59 6.28
C LEU A 25 13.47 -17.84 6.61
N ASP A 26 14.16 -18.96 6.66
CA ASP A 26 13.63 -20.27 7.04
C ASP A 26 14.40 -20.85 8.23
N GLY A 27 13.99 -22.01 8.73
CA GLY A 27 14.64 -22.65 9.88
C GLY A 27 16.12 -23.00 9.64
N SER A 28 16.50 -23.27 8.40
CA SER A 28 17.87 -23.63 8.02
C SER A 28 18.75 -22.39 7.96
N LYS A 29 18.26 -21.30 7.36
CA LYS A 29 18.93 -19.99 7.32
C LYS A 29 19.11 -19.44 8.73
N LEU A 30 18.10 -19.53 9.59
CA LEU A 30 18.24 -19.09 11.00
C LEU A 30 19.35 -19.87 11.73
N LYS A 31 19.49 -21.18 11.46
CA LYS A 31 20.63 -21.96 11.99
C LYS A 31 21.96 -21.51 11.41
N ALA A 32 22.03 -21.23 10.11
CA ALA A 32 23.24 -20.73 9.45
C ALA A 32 23.67 -19.35 9.97
N LEU A 33 22.72 -18.52 10.40
CA LEU A 33 22.95 -17.24 11.08
C LEU A 33 23.39 -17.40 12.56
N GLY A 34 23.64 -18.62 13.02
CA GLY A 34 24.10 -18.87 14.39
C GLY A 34 23.00 -18.89 15.46
N MET A 35 21.71 -18.88 15.09
CA MET A 35 20.64 -19.03 16.09
C MET A 35 20.51 -20.47 16.57
N THR A 36 21.25 -20.79 17.63
CA THR A 36 21.26 -22.11 18.28
C THR A 36 20.05 -22.32 19.21
N SER A 37 19.52 -21.24 19.80
CA SER A 37 18.34 -21.25 20.67
C SER A 37 17.05 -21.60 19.91
N SER A 38 16.31 -22.61 20.38
CA SER A 38 15.01 -22.98 19.82
C SER A 38 13.94 -21.92 20.07
N GLN A 39 14.01 -21.23 21.21
CA GLN A 39 13.10 -20.15 21.58
C GLN A 39 13.25 -18.96 20.64
N ASP A 40 14.48 -18.54 20.37
CA ASP A 40 14.77 -17.39 19.50
C ASP A 40 14.29 -17.67 18.07
N ARG A 41 14.57 -18.88 17.57
CA ARG A 41 14.06 -19.34 16.28
C ARG A 41 12.53 -19.32 16.22
N ALA A 42 11.83 -19.66 17.31
CA ALA A 42 10.37 -19.63 17.36
C ALA A 42 9.84 -18.19 17.35
N ILE A 43 10.47 -17.28 18.08
CA ILE A 43 10.11 -15.86 18.12
C ILE A 43 10.28 -15.23 16.73
N ILE A 44 11.42 -15.44 16.07
CA ILE A 44 11.66 -14.92 14.71
C ILE A 44 10.63 -15.48 13.74
N LYS A 45 10.39 -16.80 13.73
CA LYS A 45 9.38 -17.41 12.85
C LYS A 45 7.98 -16.80 13.07
N ARG A 46 7.59 -16.56 14.33
CA ARG A 46 6.33 -15.89 14.65
C ARG A 46 6.31 -14.46 14.12
N LYS A 47 7.39 -13.71 14.33
CA LYS A 47 7.52 -12.32 13.86
C LYS A 47 7.50 -12.20 12.35
N LEU A 48 8.16 -13.11 11.62
CA LEU A 48 8.10 -13.16 10.17
C LEU A 48 6.69 -13.45 9.66
N LYS A 49 5.96 -14.36 10.32
CA LYS A 49 4.56 -14.64 9.98
C LYS A 49 3.66 -13.43 10.23
N GLU A 50 3.82 -12.75 11.38
CA GLU A 50 3.11 -11.51 11.71
C GLU A 50 3.41 -10.39 10.69
N MET A 51 4.67 -10.20 10.34
CA MET A 51 5.12 -9.15 9.42
C MET A 51 4.54 -9.38 8.02
N LYS A 52 4.62 -10.61 7.49
CA LYS A 52 3.99 -10.99 6.21
C LYS A 52 2.49 -10.74 6.22
N ALA A 53 1.80 -11.16 7.28
CA ALA A 53 0.37 -10.96 7.41
C ALA A 53 -0.01 -9.48 7.51
N SER A 54 0.80 -8.67 8.19
CA SER A 54 0.61 -7.22 8.30
C SER A 54 0.80 -6.53 6.95
N LEU A 55 1.84 -6.91 6.19
CA LEU A 55 2.14 -6.35 4.88
C LEU A 55 1.02 -6.63 3.87
N GLU A 56 0.47 -7.85 3.88
CA GLU A 56 -0.69 -8.22 3.06
C GLU A 56 -1.96 -7.44 3.45
N LYS A 57 -2.20 -7.24 4.75
CA LYS A 57 -3.31 -6.42 5.24
C LYS A 57 -3.16 -4.95 4.83
N ALA A 58 -1.96 -4.39 4.95
CA ALA A 58 -1.66 -3.02 4.55
C ALA A 58 -1.90 -2.83 3.04
N ARG A 59 -1.44 -3.78 2.21
CA ARG A 59 -1.71 -3.74 0.76
C ARG A 59 -3.19 -3.73 0.43
N LYS A 60 -3.97 -4.63 1.04
CA LYS A 60 -5.43 -4.67 0.83
C LYS A 60 -6.14 -3.41 1.31
N ALA A 61 -5.69 -2.82 2.43
CA ALA A 61 -6.26 -1.58 2.94
C ALA A 61 -5.95 -0.39 2.01
N GLN A 62 -4.72 -0.32 1.50
CA GLN A 62 -4.29 0.69 0.54
C GLN A 62 -5.08 0.60 -0.77
N GLU A 63 -5.24 -0.60 -1.32
CA GLU A 63 -6.01 -0.82 -2.56
C GLU A 63 -7.49 -0.41 -2.40
N LYS A 64 -8.10 -0.70 -1.25
CA LYS A 64 -9.47 -0.26 -0.94
C LYS A 64 -9.60 1.26 -0.88
N MET A 65 -8.65 1.94 -0.22
CA MET A 65 -8.65 3.40 -0.14
C MET A 65 -8.46 4.04 -1.52
N GLU A 66 -7.54 3.52 -2.33
CA GLU A 66 -7.28 4.04 -3.67
C GLU A 66 -8.51 3.90 -4.58
N LYS A 67 -9.16 2.73 -4.54
CA LYS A 67 -10.40 2.49 -5.30
C LYS A 67 -11.55 3.39 -4.88
N GLN A 68 -11.66 3.73 -3.59
CA GLN A 68 -12.66 4.70 -3.12
C GLN A 68 -12.31 6.12 -3.59
N ARG A 69 -11.05 6.52 -3.50
CA ARG A 69 -10.57 7.84 -3.93
C ARG A 69 -10.75 8.05 -5.43
N GLU A 70 -10.51 7.04 -6.25
CA GLU A 70 -10.71 7.10 -7.70
C GLU A 70 -12.19 7.24 -8.07
N LYS A 71 -13.10 6.51 -7.40
CA LYS A 71 -14.54 6.64 -7.61
C LYS A 71 -15.06 8.04 -7.34
N LEU A 72 -14.57 8.69 -6.28
CA LEU A 72 -14.97 10.06 -5.94
C LEU A 72 -14.51 11.04 -7.02
N ARG A 73 -13.25 10.91 -7.45
CA ARG A 73 -12.65 11.75 -8.51
C ARG A 73 -13.40 11.64 -9.83
N ARG A 74 -13.78 10.42 -10.23
CA ARG A 74 -14.54 10.18 -11.48
C ARG A 74 -15.92 10.84 -11.43
N LYS A 75 -16.61 10.80 -10.28
CA LYS A 75 -17.91 11.46 -10.10
C LYS A 75 -17.80 12.98 -10.19
N GLU A 76 -16.77 13.58 -9.61
CA GLU A 76 -16.53 15.03 -9.71
C GLU A 76 -16.22 15.45 -11.14
N GLN A 77 -15.37 14.69 -11.83
CA GLN A 77 -15.00 14.99 -13.22
C GLN A 77 -16.20 14.88 -14.17
N GLU A 78 -17.08 13.89 -13.96
CA GLU A 78 -18.32 13.77 -14.73
C GLU A 78 -19.30 14.92 -14.45
N GLN A 79 -19.43 15.35 -13.19
CA GLN A 79 -20.27 16.50 -12.85
C GLN A 79 -19.76 17.81 -13.46
N LEU A 80 -18.44 18.04 -13.43
CA LEU A 80 -17.82 19.21 -14.07
C LEU A 80 -18.05 19.18 -15.58
N GLN A 81 -17.83 18.05 -16.25
CA GLN A 81 -18.12 17.93 -17.69
C GLN A 81 -19.59 18.16 -18.03
N ARG A 82 -20.54 17.67 -17.21
CA ARG A 82 -21.97 17.92 -17.41
C ARG A 82 -22.34 19.38 -17.20
N ARG A 83 -21.69 20.08 -16.26
CA ARG A 83 -21.89 21.53 -16.06
C ARG A 83 -21.31 22.34 -17.22
N SER A 84 -20.10 22.03 -17.69
CA SER A 84 -19.48 22.72 -18.84
C SER A 84 -20.32 22.57 -20.11
N LYS A 85 -20.81 21.36 -20.43
CA LYS A 85 -21.70 21.13 -21.58
C LYS A 85 -23.04 21.89 -21.49
N LYS A 86 -23.49 22.22 -20.28
CA LYS A 86 -24.71 22.99 -20.04
C LYS A 86 -24.49 24.50 -20.22
N THR A 87 -23.26 24.97 -19.99
CA THR A 87 -22.89 26.38 -20.19
C THR A 87 -22.72 26.70 -21.68
N ASP A 88 -22.12 25.80 -22.48
CA ASP A 88 -21.99 25.99 -23.94
C ASP A 88 -23.35 25.96 -24.66
N LYS A 89 -24.26 25.04 -24.27
CA LYS A 89 -25.62 24.93 -24.85
C LYS A 89 -26.50 26.16 -24.54
N CYS A 90 -26.23 26.88 -23.44
CA CYS A 90 -27.00 28.05 -23.03
C CYS A 90 -26.54 29.34 -23.73
N LEU A 91 -25.29 29.40 -24.20
CA LEU A 91 -24.77 30.56 -24.93
C LEU A 91 -25.21 30.58 -26.40
N SER A 92 -25.45 29.42 -27.00
CA SER A 92 -25.92 29.31 -28.40
C SER A 92 -27.41 29.60 -28.60
N ASP A 93 -28.23 29.56 -27.53
CA ASP A 93 -29.68 29.81 -27.59
C ASP A 93 -30.03 31.32 -27.41
N ALA A 94 -29.04 32.16 -27.08
CA ALA A 94 -29.24 33.59 -26.82
C ALA A 94 -29.00 34.50 -28.04
N THR A 95 -28.63 33.94 -29.20
CA THR A 95 -28.28 34.71 -30.41
C THR A 95 -29.28 34.62 -31.57
N GLU A 96 -30.38 33.87 -31.44
CA GLU A 96 -31.43 33.78 -32.48
C GLU A 96 -32.72 34.46 -32.01
N GLY A 97 -32.79 35.78 -32.14
CA GLY A 97 -34.05 36.49 -31.95
C GLY A 97 -33.86 37.98 -31.75
N THR A 98 -33.60 38.72 -32.83
CA THR A 98 -34.22 40.03 -33.16
C THR A 98 -33.63 40.46 -34.50
N ASN A 99 -34.15 39.89 -35.59
CA ASN A 99 -34.15 40.54 -36.89
C ASN A 99 -35.63 40.62 -37.31
N GLU A 100 -35.96 41.63 -38.11
CA GLU A 100 -37.30 41.93 -38.65
C GLU A 100 -38.20 42.69 -37.64
N GLN A 101 -38.68 43.93 -37.82
CA GLN A 101 -38.87 44.84 -38.98
C GLN A 101 -38.79 46.30 -38.51
#